data_AF-A0AAE2EML5-F1
#
_entry.id   AF-A0AAE2EML5-F1
#
_cell.length_a   1.000
_cell.length_b   1.000
_cell.length_c   1.000
_cell.angle_alpha   90.00
_cell.angle_beta   90.00
_cell.angle_gamma   90.00
#
_symmetry.space_group_name_H-M   'P 1'
#
loop_
_entity.id
_entity.type
_entity.pdbx_description
1 polymer ?
#
loop_
_entity_poly.entity_id
_entity_poly.type
_entity_poly.pdbx_seq_one_letter_code
_entity_poly.pdbx_strand_id
1 'polypeptide(L)'
;MLPIKRREQILSWIKEEETLRISEISKRLDVSEMTVYRDIKPLIENGQVIKTAGGIALNRPKQQPGQMCSVCGRGLNPRLSVQIVKNDGLIEQFCCAHCAMLRYEKIKEDISQIICRDFLVDTTISAKMAVFLLDADLHLNCCQPQAIPFASAADAGKFKTGFGGKLLSFEDAAREIQKTMKENCCSLKT
;
A
#
# COMPACT_ATOMS: atom_id res chain seq x y z
N MET A 1 36.91 -12.08 -6.12
CA MET A 1 35.91 -11.37 -5.29
C MET A 1 35.42 -12.28 -4.16
N LEU A 2 35.24 -11.77 -2.94
CA LEU A 2 34.71 -12.57 -1.82
C LEU A 2 33.23 -12.95 -2.04
N PRO A 3 32.78 -14.14 -1.60
CA PRO A 3 31.40 -14.59 -1.81
C PRO A 3 30.32 -13.68 -1.22
N ILE A 4 30.62 -12.98 -0.13
CA ILE A 4 29.67 -12.04 0.51
C ILE A 4 29.49 -10.81 -0.38
N LYS A 5 30.58 -10.18 -0.82
CA LYS A 5 30.53 -9.03 -1.73
C LYS A 5 29.83 -9.38 -3.05
N ARG A 6 30.03 -10.60 -3.56
CA ARG A 6 29.37 -11.06 -4.78
C ARG A 6 27.86 -11.17 -4.61
N ARG A 7 27.39 -11.65 -3.45
CA ARG A 7 25.96 -11.69 -3.10
C ARG A 7 25.35 -10.29 -3.00
N GLU A 8 26.06 -9.35 -2.38
CA GLU A 8 25.62 -7.96 -2.29
C GLU A 8 25.48 -7.30 -3.67
N GLN A 9 26.45 -7.56 -4.56
CA GLN A 9 26.41 -7.07 -5.94
C GLN A 9 25.26 -7.68 -6.76
N ILE A 10 25.00 -8.98 -6.61
CA ILE A 10 23.86 -9.64 -7.25
C ILE A 10 22.55 -9.01 -6.76
N LEU A 11 22.43 -8.75 -5.47
CA LEU A 11 21.26 -8.08 -4.90
C LEU A 11 21.08 -6.66 -5.43
N SER A 12 22.16 -5.87 -5.62
CA SER A 12 22.04 -4.50 -6.13
C SER A 12 21.51 -4.50 -7.57
N TRP A 13 22.03 -5.37 -8.44
CA TRP A 13 21.53 -5.46 -9.81
C TRP A 13 20.09 -5.95 -9.88
N ILE A 14 19.70 -6.92 -9.06
CA ILE A 14 18.31 -7.41 -9.00
C ILE A 14 17.36 -6.30 -8.49
N LYS A 15 17.82 -5.39 -7.63
CA LYS A 15 17.03 -4.23 -7.19
C LYS A 15 16.85 -3.18 -8.28
N GLU A 16 17.82 -3.00 -9.16
CA GLU A 16 17.78 -2.03 -10.26
C GLU A 16 17.02 -2.55 -11.49
N GLU A 17 17.21 -3.83 -11.83
CA GLU A 17 16.73 -4.43 -13.09
C GLU A 17 15.50 -5.34 -12.91
N GLU A 18 15.02 -5.50 -11.68
CA GLU A 18 13.91 -6.34 -11.21
C GLU A 18 14.06 -7.85 -11.43
N THR A 19 14.56 -8.27 -12.59
CA THR A 19 14.76 -9.67 -12.99
C THR A 19 16.07 -9.85 -13.75
N LEU A 20 16.82 -10.90 -13.42
CA LEU A 20 18.09 -11.21 -14.07
C LEU A 20 18.23 -12.70 -14.36
N ARG A 21 18.84 -13.02 -15.51
CA ARG A 21 19.20 -14.39 -15.87
C ARG A 21 20.48 -14.83 -15.16
N ILE A 22 20.53 -16.10 -14.79
CA ILE A 22 21.72 -16.71 -14.16
C ILE A 22 22.93 -16.63 -15.10
N SER A 23 22.72 -16.86 -16.40
CA SER A 23 23.76 -16.75 -17.43
C SER A 23 24.28 -15.32 -17.60
N GLU A 24 23.44 -14.32 -17.35
CA GLU A 24 23.83 -12.91 -17.40
C GLU A 24 24.65 -12.51 -16.16
N ILE A 25 24.21 -12.93 -14.97
CA ILE A 25 24.95 -12.75 -13.72
C ILE A 25 26.33 -13.46 -13.81
N SER A 26 26.37 -14.67 -14.37
CA SER A 26 27.60 -15.44 -14.61
C SER A 26 28.59 -14.68 -15.49
N LYS A 27 28.12 -14.12 -16.61
CA LYS A 27 28.95 -13.30 -17.51
C LYS A 27 29.46 -12.02 -16.84
N ARG A 28 28.60 -11.31 -16.11
CA ARG A 28 28.97 -10.03 -15.45
C ARG A 28 29.99 -10.23 -14.34
N LEU A 29 29.95 -11.36 -13.64
CA LEU A 29 30.85 -11.66 -12.53
C LEU A 29 32.06 -12.50 -12.93
N ASP A 30 32.12 -12.94 -14.19
CA ASP A 30 33.14 -13.85 -14.71
C ASP A 30 33.31 -15.12 -13.84
N VAL A 31 32.18 -15.77 -13.54
CA VAL A 31 32.13 -17.00 -12.74
C VAL A 31 31.22 -18.04 -13.37
N SER A 32 31.40 -19.31 -13.04
CA SER A 32 30.49 -20.38 -13.49
C SER A 32 29.06 -20.18 -12.96
N GLU A 33 28.07 -20.62 -13.73
CA GLU A 33 26.67 -20.59 -13.29
C GLU A 33 26.47 -21.32 -11.96
N MET A 34 27.20 -22.43 -11.73
CA MET A 34 27.18 -23.16 -10.45
C MET A 34 27.62 -22.30 -9.25
N THR A 35 28.52 -21.35 -9.46
CA THR A 35 28.93 -20.39 -8.43
C THR A 35 27.80 -19.41 -8.15
N VAL A 36 27.18 -18.89 -9.21
CA VAL A 36 26.01 -18.02 -9.13
C VAL A 36 24.86 -18.71 -8.37
N TYR A 37 24.58 -19.98 -8.67
CA TYR A 37 23.59 -20.78 -7.94
C TYR A 37 23.92 -20.90 -6.44
N ARG A 38 25.20 -21.10 -6.07
CA ARG A 38 25.63 -21.14 -4.65
C ARG A 38 25.46 -19.80 -3.96
N ASP A 39 25.71 -18.69 -4.64
CA ASP A 39 25.57 -17.36 -4.06
C ASP A 39 24.11 -16.93 -3.91
N ILE A 40 23.26 -17.31 -4.87
CA ILE A 40 21.82 -17.02 -4.83
C ILE A 40 21.09 -17.88 -3.79
N LYS A 41 21.55 -19.12 -3.53
CA LYS A 41 20.87 -20.03 -2.60
C LYS A 41 20.58 -19.39 -1.22
N PRO A 42 21.55 -18.76 -0.53
CA PRO A 42 21.29 -17.99 0.68
C PRO A 42 20.32 -16.83 0.49
N LEU A 43 20.33 -16.16 -0.66
CA LEU A 43 19.42 -15.04 -0.96
C LEU A 43 17.97 -15.52 -1.12
N ILE A 44 17.77 -16.72 -1.66
CA ILE A 44 16.44 -17.36 -1.74
C ILE A 44 16.00 -17.83 -0.36
N GLU A 45 16.87 -18.49 0.39
CA GLU A 45 16.58 -18.99 1.74
C GLU A 45 16.22 -17.85 2.69
N ASN A 46 16.87 -16.69 2.56
CA ASN A 46 16.57 -15.47 3.30
C ASN A 46 15.38 -14.68 2.74
N GLY A 47 14.71 -15.18 1.69
CA GLY A 47 13.54 -14.56 1.09
C GLY A 47 13.82 -13.18 0.46
N GLN A 48 15.04 -12.91 -0.01
CA GLN A 48 15.40 -11.65 -0.68
C GLN A 48 15.16 -11.72 -2.19
N VAL A 49 15.23 -12.92 -2.77
CA VAL A 49 15.02 -13.18 -4.21
C VAL A 49 14.20 -14.47 -4.43
N ILE A 50 13.48 -14.56 -5.55
CA ILE A 50 12.70 -15.75 -5.95
C ILE A 50 13.17 -16.29 -7.30
N LYS A 51 13.01 -17.60 -7.50
CA LYS A 51 13.17 -18.21 -8.83
C LYS A 51 11.94 -17.92 -9.68
N THR A 52 12.16 -17.48 -10.92
CA THR A 52 11.13 -17.32 -11.95
C THR A 52 11.47 -18.18 -13.16
N ALA A 53 10.52 -18.35 -14.08
CA ALA A 53 10.77 -19.07 -15.34
C ALA A 53 11.88 -18.43 -16.19
N GLY A 54 12.17 -17.13 -15.98
CA GLY A 54 13.17 -16.36 -16.71
C GLY A 54 14.48 -16.11 -15.97
N GLY A 55 14.66 -16.60 -14.73
CA GLY A 55 15.87 -16.36 -13.94
C GLY A 55 15.60 -16.17 -12.46
N ILE A 56 16.18 -15.12 -11.88
CA ILE A 56 15.99 -14.68 -10.50
C ILE A 56 15.33 -13.32 -10.52
N ALA A 57 14.27 -13.15 -9.73
CA ALA A 57 13.63 -11.87 -9.51
C ALA A 57 13.77 -11.45 -8.05
N LEU A 58 13.67 -10.16 -7.78
CA LEU A 58 13.55 -9.69 -6.40
C LEU A 58 12.36 -10.38 -5.74
N ASN A 59 12.53 -10.89 -4.51
CA ASN A 59 11.39 -11.35 -3.73
C ASN A 59 10.69 -10.12 -3.21
N ARG A 60 9.95 -9.47 -4.10
CA ARG A 60 8.89 -8.59 -3.67
C ARG A 60 7.82 -9.54 -3.19
N PRO A 61 7.55 -9.65 -1.87
CA PRO A 61 6.34 -10.30 -1.47
C PRO A 61 5.24 -9.58 -2.26
N LYS A 62 4.52 -10.32 -3.13
CA LYS A 62 3.12 -10.01 -3.34
C LYS A 62 2.58 -10.09 -1.93
N GLN A 63 2.52 -8.95 -1.24
CA GLN A 63 1.97 -8.90 0.09
C GLN A 63 0.60 -9.53 -0.07
N GLN A 64 0.46 -10.76 0.43
CA GLN A 64 -0.85 -11.21 0.86
C GLN A 64 -1.33 -10.07 1.75
N PRO A 65 -2.53 -9.52 1.51
CA PRO A 65 -3.00 -8.36 2.23
C PRO A 65 -2.73 -8.61 3.70
N GLY A 66 -1.77 -7.85 4.26
CA GLY A 66 -1.40 -7.97 5.65
C GLY A 66 -2.70 -7.83 6.41
N GLN A 67 -3.10 -8.84 7.18
CA GLN A 67 -4.45 -8.86 7.75
C GLN A 67 -4.71 -7.68 8.70
N MET A 68 -3.69 -6.85 8.96
CA MET A 68 -3.73 -5.71 9.86
C MET A 68 -3.44 -4.41 9.13
N CYS A 69 -4.13 -3.36 9.56
CA CYS A 69 -3.93 -1.99 9.12
C CYS A 69 -2.58 -1.44 9.62
N SER A 70 -1.79 -0.82 8.73
CA SER A 70 -0.50 -0.19 9.06
C SER A 70 -0.59 0.98 10.04
N VAL A 71 -1.79 1.49 10.33
CA VAL A 71 -2.00 2.67 11.20
C VAL A 71 -2.63 2.28 12.53
N CYS A 72 -3.72 1.52 12.52
CA CYS A 72 -4.47 1.22 13.74
C CYS A 72 -4.36 -0.25 14.20
N GLY A 73 -3.65 -1.10 13.45
CA GLY A 73 -3.45 -2.52 13.79
C GLY A 73 -4.69 -3.41 13.66
N ARG A 74 -5.88 -2.85 13.34
CA ARG A 74 -7.11 -3.63 13.17
C ARG A 74 -7.10 -4.49 11.90
N GLY A 75 -7.89 -5.56 11.97
CA GLY A 75 -8.25 -6.41 10.83
C GLY A 75 -8.67 -5.61 9.60
N LEU A 76 -8.25 -6.05 8.40
CA LEU A 76 -8.75 -5.47 7.15
C LEU A 76 -10.16 -6.00 6.84
N ASN A 77 -11.11 -5.09 6.62
CA ASN A 77 -12.40 -5.43 6.01
C ASN A 77 -12.28 -5.16 4.50
N PRO A 78 -12.47 -6.17 3.62
CA PRO A 78 -12.34 -5.99 2.17
C PRO A 78 -13.13 -4.81 1.61
N ARG A 79 -14.35 -4.56 2.10
CA ARG A 79 -15.24 -3.48 1.59
C ARG A 79 -14.77 -2.08 1.93
N LEU A 80 -14.02 -1.91 3.01
CA LEU A 80 -13.55 -0.60 3.47
C LEU A 80 -12.05 -0.43 3.23
N SER A 81 -11.35 -1.51 2.91
CA SER A 81 -9.90 -1.51 2.79
C SER A 81 -9.41 -0.54 1.73
N VAL A 82 -8.27 0.08 2.04
CA VAL A 82 -7.57 1.00 1.14
C VAL A 82 -6.14 0.54 1.02
N GLN A 83 -5.58 0.66 -0.18
CA GLN A 83 -4.20 0.33 -0.49
C GLN A 83 -3.50 1.58 -1.00
N ILE A 84 -2.32 1.88 -0.48
CA ILE A 84 -1.42 2.86 -1.06
C ILE A 84 -0.25 2.09 -1.66
N VAL A 85 0.00 2.29 -2.95
CA VAL A 85 1.19 1.77 -3.60
C VAL A 85 2.17 2.93 -3.76
N LYS A 86 3.39 2.70 -3.30
CA LYS A 86 4.46 3.70 -3.36
C LYS A 86 5.17 3.69 -4.70
N ASN A 87 6.03 4.68 -4.97
CA ASN A 87 6.79 4.75 -6.23
C ASN A 87 7.78 3.60 -6.36
N ASP A 88 8.35 3.14 -5.24
CA ASP A 88 9.20 1.96 -5.23
C ASP A 88 8.42 0.68 -5.60
N GLY A 89 7.07 0.68 -5.48
CA GLY A 89 6.14 -0.43 -5.72
C GLY A 89 5.73 -1.20 -4.43
N LEU A 90 6.16 -0.76 -3.26
CA LEU A 90 5.71 -1.31 -1.98
C LEU A 90 4.24 -0.95 -1.78
N ILE A 91 3.46 -1.89 -1.26
CA ILE A 91 2.05 -1.70 -0.94
C ILE A 91 1.94 -1.51 0.57
N GLU A 92 1.15 -0.53 1.00
CA GLU A 92 0.69 -0.38 2.37
C GLU A 92 -0.83 -0.60 2.41
N GLN A 93 -1.31 -1.34 3.39
CA GLN A 93 -2.72 -1.70 3.54
C GLN A 93 -3.34 -0.99 4.75
N PHE A 94 -4.58 -0.53 4.59
CA PHE A 94 -5.32 0.19 5.61
C PHE A 94 -6.73 -0.38 5.75
N CYS A 95 -7.25 -0.45 6.97
CA CYS A 95 -8.59 -0.98 7.21
C CYS A 95 -9.71 -0.06 6.67
N CYS A 96 -9.42 1.22 6.43
CA CYS A 96 -10.36 2.23 5.97
C CYS A 96 -9.66 3.44 5.35
N ALA A 97 -10.44 4.27 4.64
CA ALA A 97 -9.97 5.53 4.04
C ALA A 97 -9.39 6.49 5.09
N HIS A 98 -9.95 6.51 6.30
CA HIS A 98 -9.43 7.31 7.41
C HIS A 98 -7.95 7.02 7.70
N CYS A 99 -7.59 5.73 7.83
CA CYS A 99 -6.20 5.35 8.11
C CYS A 99 -5.27 5.68 6.93
N ALA A 100 -5.73 5.44 5.71
CA ALA A 100 -4.98 5.81 4.52
C ALA A 100 -4.73 7.32 4.44
N MET A 101 -5.72 8.14 4.79
CA MET A 101 -5.64 9.61 4.81
C MET A 101 -4.68 10.13 5.90
N LEU A 102 -4.61 9.48 7.06
CA LEU A 102 -3.60 9.80 8.08
C LEU A 102 -2.18 9.46 7.62
N ARG A 103 -2.03 8.37 6.86
CA ARG A 103 -0.73 7.97 6.30
C ARG A 103 -0.32 8.86 5.13
N TYR A 104 -1.27 9.23 4.28
CA TYR A 104 -1.07 9.99 3.04
C TYR A 104 -0.17 11.21 3.22
N GLU A 105 -0.42 12.05 4.23
CA GLU A 105 0.37 13.28 4.41
C GLU A 105 1.87 13.03 4.56
N LYS A 106 2.23 11.93 5.21
CA LYS A 106 3.62 11.60 5.52
C LYS A 106 4.38 11.05 4.32
N ILE A 107 3.67 10.58 3.29
CA ILE A 107 4.26 9.88 2.15
C ILE A 107 3.77 10.39 0.80
N LYS A 108 3.02 11.49 0.73
CA LYS A 108 2.34 11.97 -0.49
C LYS A 108 3.27 12.14 -1.71
N GLU A 109 4.55 12.41 -1.49
CA GLU A 109 5.57 12.54 -2.53
C GLU A 109 6.08 11.19 -3.06
N ASP A 110 5.88 10.10 -2.32
CA ASP A 110 6.29 8.73 -2.64
C ASP A 110 5.10 7.82 -3.02
N ILE A 111 3.97 8.38 -3.47
CA ILE A 111 2.77 7.60 -3.85
C ILE A 111 2.65 7.50 -5.37
N SER A 112 2.55 6.27 -5.87
CA SER A 112 2.19 6.01 -7.27
C SER A 112 0.67 5.92 -7.46
N GLN A 113 -0.04 5.22 -6.57
CA GLN A 113 -1.49 5.04 -6.65
C GLN A 113 -2.12 4.82 -5.28
N ILE A 114 -3.41 5.19 -5.16
CA ILE A 114 -4.24 4.94 -3.99
C ILE A 114 -5.51 4.24 -4.49
N ILE A 115 -5.77 3.06 -3.97
CA ILE A 115 -6.84 2.18 -4.41
C ILE A 115 -7.80 1.95 -3.24
N CYS A 116 -9.09 2.16 -3.46
CA CYS A 116 -10.15 1.82 -2.51
C CYS A 116 -11.28 1.07 -3.22
N ARG A 117 -12.34 0.79 -2.48
CA ARG A 117 -13.54 0.09 -2.97
C ARG A 117 -14.72 1.04 -2.88
N ASP A 118 -15.58 1.05 -3.89
CA ASP A 118 -16.88 1.71 -3.80
C ASP A 118 -17.71 1.04 -2.69
N PHE A 119 -18.27 1.85 -1.79
CA PHE A 119 -19.00 1.33 -0.64
C PHE A 119 -20.30 0.58 -0.99
N LEU A 120 -20.96 0.94 -2.09
CA LEU A 120 -22.25 0.37 -2.48
C LEU A 120 -22.10 -0.89 -3.35
N VAL A 121 -21.26 -0.80 -4.38
CA VAL A 121 -21.14 -1.86 -5.39
C VAL A 121 -19.85 -2.66 -5.30
N ASP A 122 -18.99 -2.36 -4.33
CA ASP A 122 -17.74 -3.07 -4.07
C ASP A 122 -16.83 -3.17 -5.31
N THR A 123 -16.80 -2.11 -6.12
CA THR A 123 -15.90 -2.00 -7.27
C THR A 123 -14.58 -1.36 -6.86
N THR A 124 -13.47 -1.85 -7.41
CA THR A 124 -12.16 -1.22 -7.18
C THR A 124 -12.07 0.11 -7.91
N ILE A 125 -11.70 1.17 -7.19
CA ILE A 125 -11.59 2.52 -7.74
C ILE A 125 -10.31 3.22 -7.28
N SER A 126 -9.87 4.20 -8.07
CA SER A 126 -8.83 5.14 -7.66
C SER A 126 -9.39 6.08 -6.61
N ALA A 127 -8.75 6.16 -5.44
CA ALA A 127 -9.20 7.04 -4.37
C ALA A 127 -9.18 8.52 -4.80
N LYS A 128 -8.23 8.92 -5.66
CA LYS A 128 -8.14 10.30 -6.19
C LYS A 128 -9.34 10.69 -7.07
N MET A 129 -10.05 9.71 -7.63
CA MET A 129 -11.23 9.94 -8.47
C MET A 129 -12.55 9.71 -7.71
N ALA A 130 -12.48 9.21 -6.48
CA ALA A 130 -13.63 8.90 -5.67
C ALA A 130 -14.15 10.14 -4.94
N VAL A 131 -15.42 10.10 -4.54
CA VAL A 131 -16.04 11.06 -3.62
C VAL A 131 -16.16 10.40 -2.26
N PHE A 132 -15.75 11.10 -1.20
CA PHE A 132 -15.80 10.61 0.17
C PHE A 132 -16.90 11.30 0.95
N LEU A 133 -17.77 10.50 1.57
CA LEU A 133 -18.73 11.01 2.55
C LEU A 133 -18.13 10.93 3.95
N LEU A 134 -17.96 12.09 4.59
CA LEU A 134 -17.54 12.22 5.98
C LEU A 134 -18.72 12.56 6.87
N ASP A 135 -18.63 12.21 8.15
CA ASP A 135 -19.60 12.55 9.19
C ASP A 135 -21.03 12.04 8.89
N ALA A 136 -21.14 10.90 8.20
CA ALA A 136 -22.40 10.21 8.02
C ALA A 136 -22.89 9.65 9.36
N ASP A 137 -24.19 9.72 9.61
CA ASP A 137 -24.89 9.09 10.73
C ASP A 137 -25.03 7.57 10.49
N LEU A 138 -23.87 6.92 10.42
CA LEU A 138 -23.71 5.49 10.18
C LEU A 138 -22.51 5.00 10.98
N HIS A 139 -22.65 3.85 11.62
CA HIS A 139 -21.58 3.23 12.40
C HIS A 139 -21.00 2.02 11.68
N LEU A 140 -19.86 2.22 11.00
CA LEU A 140 -19.16 1.16 10.27
C LEU A 140 -18.19 0.32 11.15
N ASN A 141 -18.23 0.50 12.48
CA ASN A 141 -17.38 -0.20 13.45
C ASN A 141 -15.86 -0.14 13.13
N CYS A 142 -15.42 0.96 12.50
CA CYS A 142 -14.02 1.18 12.12
C CYS A 142 -13.43 2.41 12.84
N CYS A 143 -12.53 3.15 12.18
CA CYS A 143 -11.98 4.40 12.70
C CYS A 143 -12.95 5.56 12.54
N GLN A 144 -12.83 6.54 13.43
CA GLN A 144 -13.58 7.80 13.41
C GLN A 144 -12.60 8.97 13.23
N PRO A 145 -12.97 10.07 12.56
CA PRO A 145 -14.18 10.22 11.73
C PRO A 145 -14.15 9.26 10.54
N GLN A 146 -15.32 8.74 10.18
CA GLN A 146 -15.47 7.84 9.04
C GLN A 146 -15.38 8.61 7.72
N ALA A 147 -14.75 8.00 6.72
CA ALA A 147 -14.74 8.47 5.35
C ALA A 147 -15.15 7.31 4.44
N ILE A 148 -16.29 7.47 3.78
CA ILE A 148 -16.93 6.42 2.99
C ILE A 148 -16.71 6.70 1.50
N PRO A 149 -15.95 5.87 0.77
CA PRO A 149 -15.68 6.06 -0.65
C PRO A 149 -16.88 5.70 -1.55
N PHE A 150 -17.13 6.54 -2.55
CA PHE A 150 -18.07 6.31 -3.63
C PHE A 150 -17.41 6.64 -4.99
N ALA A 151 -17.61 5.77 -5.97
CA ALA A 151 -17.21 5.98 -7.35
C ALA A 151 -18.10 7.04 -8.03
N SER A 152 -19.38 7.08 -7.64
CA SER A 152 -20.42 7.91 -8.24
C SER A 152 -20.81 9.04 -7.30
N ALA A 153 -20.59 10.29 -7.74
CA ALA A 153 -21.06 11.46 -7.02
C ALA A 153 -22.58 11.48 -6.84
N ALA A 154 -23.31 10.94 -7.82
CA ALA A 154 -24.77 10.84 -7.75
C ALA A 154 -25.21 9.89 -6.63
N ASP A 155 -24.56 8.74 -6.49
CA ASP A 155 -24.91 7.77 -5.44
C ASP A 155 -24.44 8.22 -4.06
N ALA A 156 -23.27 8.87 -3.99
CA ALA A 156 -22.82 9.55 -2.78
C ALA A 156 -23.83 10.62 -2.33
N GLY A 157 -24.40 11.37 -3.27
CA GLY A 157 -25.44 12.37 -3.03
C GLY A 157 -26.72 11.77 -2.46
N LYS A 158 -27.21 10.66 -3.05
CA LYS A 158 -28.37 9.93 -2.51
C LYS A 158 -28.09 9.39 -1.11
N PHE A 159 -26.91 8.83 -0.88
CA PHE A 159 -26.51 8.30 0.41
C PHE A 159 -26.45 9.40 1.48
N LYS A 160 -25.86 10.55 1.14
CA LYS A 160 -25.86 11.76 1.99
C LYS A 160 -27.27 12.22 2.35
N THR A 161 -28.24 12.14 1.44
CA THR A 161 -29.64 12.52 1.76
C THR A 161 -30.23 11.65 2.87
N GLY A 162 -29.87 10.36 2.93
CA GLY A 162 -30.35 9.44 3.96
C GLY A 162 -29.55 9.48 5.27
N PHE A 163 -28.23 9.63 5.18
CA PHE A 163 -27.31 9.48 6.32
C PHE A 163 -26.60 10.78 6.73
N GLY A 164 -26.92 11.92 6.13
CA GLY A 164 -26.25 13.19 6.42
C GLY A 164 -24.78 13.20 5.98
N GLY A 165 -23.99 14.07 6.60
CA GLY A 165 -22.55 14.22 6.33
C GLY A 165 -22.19 15.20 5.22
N LYS A 166 -20.92 15.20 4.82
CA LYS A 166 -20.34 16.09 3.80
C LYS A 166 -19.55 15.30 2.75
N LEU A 167 -19.74 15.65 1.48
CA LEU A 167 -19.03 15.05 0.35
C LEU A 167 -17.76 15.82 0.05
N LEU A 168 -16.63 15.13 -0.04
CA LEU A 168 -15.30 15.71 -0.23
C LEU A 168 -14.49 14.89 -1.23
N SER A 169 -13.47 15.53 -1.82
CA SER A 169 -12.40 14.83 -2.54
C SER A 169 -11.53 14.03 -1.55
N PHE A 170 -10.65 13.17 -2.06
CA PHE A 170 -9.70 12.45 -1.20
C PHE A 170 -8.80 13.42 -0.41
N GLU A 171 -8.24 14.42 -1.09
CA GLU A 171 -7.33 15.40 -0.52
C GLU A 171 -8.03 16.30 0.51
N ASP A 172 -9.26 16.75 0.23
CA ASP A 172 -10.06 17.54 1.17
C ASP A 172 -10.44 16.74 2.41
N ALA A 173 -10.90 15.49 2.21
CA ALA A 173 -11.18 14.57 3.30
C ALA A 173 -9.93 14.32 4.15
N ALA A 174 -8.76 14.12 3.52
CA ALA A 174 -7.51 13.91 4.25
C ALA A 174 -7.14 15.10 5.13
N ARG A 175 -7.28 16.32 4.61
CA ARG A 175 -7.05 17.55 5.38
C ARG A 175 -8.00 17.65 6.58
N GLU A 176 -9.28 17.38 6.37
CA GLU A 176 -10.30 17.44 7.41
C GLU A 176 -10.02 16.43 8.53
N ILE A 177 -9.76 15.16 8.17
CA ILE A 177 -9.45 14.11 9.14
C ILE A 177 -8.21 14.46 9.98
N GLN A 178 -7.16 14.94 9.34
CA GLN A 178 -5.94 15.35 10.05
C GLN A 178 -6.20 16.50 11.02
N LYS A 179 -7.01 17.49 10.60
CA LYS A 179 -7.39 18.61 11.46
C LYS A 179 -8.14 18.11 12.69
N THR A 180 -9.19 17.31 12.49
CA THR A 180 -9.98 16.72 13.60
C THR A 180 -9.11 15.89 14.53
N MET A 181 -8.17 15.10 13.98
CA MET A 181 -7.27 14.27 14.80
C MET A 181 -6.26 15.09 15.60
N LYS A 182 -5.78 16.23 15.07
CA LYS A 182 -4.91 17.14 15.82
C LYS A 182 -5.65 17.85 16.94
N GLU A 183 -6.87 18.33 16.67
CA GLU A 183 -7.71 19.02 17.64
C GLU A 183 -8.10 18.08 18.80
N ASN A 184 -8.46 16.83 18.48
CA ASN A 184 -8.78 15.81 19.49
C ASN A 184 -7.56 15.33 20.31
N CYS A 185 -6.34 15.49 19.80
CA CYS A 185 -5.12 15.20 20.55
C CYS A 185 -4.82 16.27 21.62
N CYS A 186 -5.24 17.52 21.38
CA CYS A 186 -5.06 18.63 22.33
C CYS A 186 -6.15 18.70 23.41
N SER A 187 -7.33 18.12 23.19
CA SER A 187 -8.43 18.09 24.16
C SER A 187 -8.37 16.93 25.17
N LEU A 188 -7.35 16.06 25.10
CA LEU A 188 -7.06 15.02 26.11
C LEU A 188 -6.13 15.49 27.23
N LYS A 189 -5.83 16.80 27.31
CA LYS A 189 -5.16 17.43 28.45
C LYS A 189 -6.16 18.22 29.28
N THR A 190 -7.09 17.55 29.93
CA THR A 190 -7.82 18.06 31.10
C THR A 190 -8.22 16.87 31.94
#